data_AF-A0A3E0P6P2-F1
#
_entry.id   AF-A0A3E0P6P2-F1
#
_cell.length_a   1.000
_cell.length_b   1.000
_cell.length_c   1.000
_cell.angle_alpha   90.00
_cell.angle_beta   90.00
_cell.angle_gamma   90.00
#
_symmetry.space_group_name_H-M   'P 1'
#
loop_
_entity.id
_entity.type
_entity.pdbx_description
1 polymer ?
#
loop_
_entity_poly.entity_id
_entity_poly.type
_entity_poly.pdbx_seq_one_letter_code
_entity_poly.pdbx_strand_id
1 'polypeptide(L)'
;MAGTTTTNPFRESFEVSSPDSIALRVWVGGEGGPPIVLVHGSFTDHSAWEIPAEKLSEHFTVFAMDRRGFGASDDGPDYSIEDDFGDVSAVVTEVSARTGGKVVLWGHSYGANCAMGGAALNSEVGHLILYEPSLGLS
;
A
#
# COMPACT_ATOMS: atom_id res chain seq x y z
N MET A 1 -18.79 3.56 -28.85
CA MET A 1 -17.58 4.11 -28.20
C MET A 1 -18.04 4.99 -27.06
N ALA A 2 -18.43 4.39 -25.92
CA ALA A 2 -18.74 5.15 -24.72
C ALA A 2 -17.41 5.38 -23.98
N GLY A 3 -17.03 6.63 -23.81
CA GLY A 3 -15.85 6.98 -23.01
C GLY A 3 -16.09 6.55 -21.57
N THR A 4 -15.24 5.67 -21.06
CA THR A 4 -15.13 5.45 -19.62
C THR A 4 -14.48 6.70 -19.05
N THR A 5 -15.28 7.55 -18.44
CA THR A 5 -14.78 8.54 -17.49
C THR A 5 -14.18 7.75 -16.34
N THR A 6 -12.88 7.53 -16.34
CA THR A 6 -12.15 6.91 -15.22
C THR A 6 -12.30 7.85 -14.02
N THR A 7 -13.28 7.56 -13.17
CA THR A 7 -13.44 8.26 -11.90
C THR A 7 -12.31 7.80 -11.00
N ASN A 8 -11.48 8.72 -10.51
CA ASN A 8 -10.44 8.42 -9.54
C ASN A 8 -11.02 7.54 -8.41
N PRO A 9 -10.55 6.29 -8.24
CA PRO A 9 -11.10 5.36 -7.26
C PRO A 9 -10.77 5.79 -5.83
N PHE A 10 -9.75 6.64 -5.66
CA PHE A 10 -9.29 7.13 -4.36
C PHE A 10 -10.00 8.43 -4.00
N ARG A 11 -11.02 8.33 -3.14
CA ARG A 11 -11.89 9.47 -2.79
C ARG A 11 -11.44 10.22 -1.54
N GLU A 12 -10.66 9.56 -0.69
CA GLU A 12 -10.16 10.11 0.56
C GLU A 12 -8.74 9.58 0.82
N SER A 13 -8.07 10.20 1.79
CA SER A 13 -6.78 9.73 2.27
C SER A 13 -6.59 10.06 3.73
N PHE A 14 -5.67 9.34 4.37
CA PHE A 14 -5.22 9.63 5.73
C PHE A 14 -3.71 9.44 5.84
N GLU A 15 -3.17 9.89 6.97
CA GLU A 15 -1.75 9.81 7.26
C GLU A 15 -1.47 8.70 8.27
N VAL A 16 -0.34 8.02 8.09
CA VAL A 16 0.22 7.03 9.01
C VAL A 16 1.63 7.48 9.35
N SER A 17 1.98 7.53 10.63
CA SER A 17 3.38 7.76 11.03
C SER A 17 4.17 6.45 10.91
N SER A 18 5.29 6.50 10.19
CA SER A 18 6.28 5.42 10.18
C SER A 18 6.96 5.26 11.55
N PRO A 19 7.72 4.17 11.79
CA PRO A 19 8.48 3.99 13.03
C PRO A 19 9.48 5.11 13.33
N ASP A 20 10.06 5.73 12.30
CA ASP A 20 10.98 6.86 12.35
C ASP A 20 10.27 8.23 12.15
N SER A 21 8.94 8.27 12.30
CA SER A 21 8.10 9.49 12.27
C SER A 21 8.01 10.22 10.93
N ILE A 22 8.22 9.52 9.81
CA ILE A 22 7.87 9.99 8.47
C ILE A 22 6.34 9.87 8.29
N ALA A 23 5.73 10.93 7.75
CA ALA A 23 4.31 10.93 7.42
C ALA A 23 4.07 10.17 6.11
N LEU A 24 3.38 9.03 6.18
CA LEU A 24 3.01 8.21 5.03
C LEU A 24 1.56 8.46 4.65
N ARG A 25 1.31 8.78 3.38
CA ARG A 25 -0.03 8.96 2.84
C ARG A 25 -0.62 7.62 2.42
N VAL A 26 -1.87 7.37 2.82
CA VAL A 26 -2.66 6.20 2.40
C VAL A 26 -3.98 6.67 1.80
N TRP A 27 -4.22 6.27 0.56
CA TRP A 27 -5.41 6.60 -0.23
C TRP A 27 -6.45 5.49 -0.13
N VAL A 28 -7.73 5.87 -0.03
CA VAL A 28 -8.82 4.91 0.18
C VAL A 28 -9.78 4.88 -1.00
N GLY A 29 -10.06 3.68 -1.49
CA GLY A 29 -11.07 3.38 -2.48
C GLY A 29 -12.04 2.30 -2.03
N GLY A 30 -13.20 2.25 -2.68
CA GLY A 30 -14.30 1.35 -2.31
C GLY A 30 -15.19 1.91 -1.20
N GLU A 31 -16.34 1.27 -1.00
CA GLU A 31 -17.35 1.69 0.00
C GLU A 31 -17.53 0.64 1.12
N GLY A 32 -16.73 -0.42 1.12
CA GLY A 32 -16.74 -1.49 2.12
C GLY A 32 -16.21 -2.82 1.60
N GLY A 33 -15.89 -3.72 2.54
CA GLY A 33 -15.34 -5.06 2.24
C GLY A 33 -14.10 -5.36 3.07
N PRO A 34 -13.48 -6.54 2.91
CA PRO A 34 -12.20 -6.84 3.53
C PRO A 34 -11.12 -5.82 3.12
N PRO A 35 -10.19 -5.46 4.00
CA PRO A 35 -9.14 -4.50 3.69
C PRO A 35 -8.05 -5.11 2.79
N ILE A 36 -7.67 -4.37 1.74
CA ILE A 36 -6.47 -4.65 0.94
C ILE A 36 -5.54 -3.44 0.91
N VAL A 37 -4.28 -3.65 1.30
CA VAL A 37 -3.21 -2.64 1.21
C VAL A 37 -2.39 -2.87 -0.05
N LEU A 38 -2.20 -1.83 -0.85
CA LEU A 38 -1.44 -1.87 -2.10
C LEU A 38 -0.13 -1.08 -1.96
N VAL A 39 1.00 -1.73 -2.26
CA VAL A 39 2.35 -1.17 -2.15
C VAL A 39 2.98 -1.03 -3.53
N HIS A 40 3.14 0.21 -4.00
CA HIS A 40 3.63 0.51 -5.34
C HIS A 40 5.12 0.15 -5.54
N GLY A 41 5.53 0.04 -6.81
CA GLY A 41 6.91 -0.27 -7.21
C GLY A 41 7.85 0.93 -7.21
N SER A 42 9.04 0.78 -7.79
CA SER A 42 10.00 1.89 -7.92
C SER A 42 9.50 2.97 -8.86
N PHE A 43 9.76 4.25 -8.51
CA PHE A 43 9.47 5.42 -9.35
C PHE A 43 7.99 5.61 -9.73
N THR A 44 7.09 5.08 -8.90
CA THR A 44 5.64 5.28 -9.00
C THR A 44 5.10 5.78 -7.65
N ASP A 45 3.79 5.93 -7.56
CA ASP A 45 3.05 6.23 -6.33
C ASP A 45 1.71 5.46 -6.33
N HIS A 46 0.75 5.82 -5.47
CA HIS A 46 -0.59 5.23 -5.42
C HIS A 46 -1.34 5.24 -6.76
N SER A 47 -1.08 6.19 -7.67
CA SER A 47 -1.79 6.31 -8.95
C SER A 47 -1.56 5.10 -9.87
N ALA A 48 -0.47 4.36 -9.67
CA ALA A 48 -0.22 3.10 -10.37
C ALA A 48 -1.31 2.04 -10.11
N TRP A 49 -2.09 2.23 -9.04
CA TRP A 49 -3.17 1.33 -8.65
C TRP A 49 -4.55 1.77 -9.11
N GLU A 50 -4.72 2.87 -9.85
CA GLU A 50 -6.05 3.35 -10.25
C GLU A 50 -6.90 2.26 -10.92
N ILE A 51 -6.38 1.63 -11.98
CA ILE A 51 -7.13 0.61 -12.72
C ILE A 51 -7.43 -0.63 -11.85
N PRO A 52 -6.45 -1.22 -11.12
CA PRO A 52 -6.75 -2.29 -10.16
C PRO A 52 -7.75 -1.88 -9.08
N ALA A 53 -7.62 -0.69 -8.52
CA ALA A 53 -8.46 -0.19 -7.43
C ALA A 53 -9.92 -0.03 -7.87
N GLU A 54 -10.19 0.42 -9.09
CA GLU A 54 -11.55 0.46 -9.63
C GLU A 54 -12.24 -0.90 -9.57
N LYS A 55 -11.51 -1.98 -9.91
CA LYS A 55 -12.06 -3.35 -9.89
C LYS A 55 -12.08 -3.98 -8.52
N LEU A 56 -11.06 -3.75 -7.72
CA LEU A 56 -11.01 -4.27 -6.35
C LEU A 56 -12.08 -3.63 -5.47
N SER A 57 -12.41 -2.36 -5.70
CA SER A 57 -13.44 -1.61 -4.96
C SER A 57 -14.84 -2.22 -5.04
N GLU A 58 -15.10 -3.13 -6.00
CA GLU A 58 -16.34 -3.90 -6.08
C GLU A 58 -16.46 -4.96 -4.97
N HIS A 59 -15.34 -5.30 -4.30
CA HIS A 59 -15.25 -6.41 -3.35
C HIS A 59 -14.46 -6.11 -2.07
N PHE A 60 -13.56 -5.12 -2.10
CA PHE A 60 -12.62 -4.79 -1.03
C PHE A 60 -12.68 -3.29 -0.72
N THR A 61 -12.29 -2.93 0.50
CA THR A 61 -11.84 -1.56 0.78
C THR A 61 -10.35 -1.48 0.45
N VAL A 62 -9.99 -0.64 -0.51
CA VAL A 62 -8.65 -0.53 -1.07
C VAL A 62 -7.88 0.58 -0.37
N PHE A 63 -6.68 0.28 0.09
CA PHE A 63 -5.76 1.20 0.75
C PHE A 63 -4.45 1.26 -0.03
N ALA A 64 -4.28 2.24 -0.92
CA ALA A 64 -3.05 2.42 -1.67
C ALA A 64 -2.10 3.35 -0.91
N MET A 65 -0.97 2.81 -0.44
CA MET A 65 0.04 3.64 0.23
C MET A 65 0.94 4.32 -0.79
N ASP A 66 1.29 5.58 -0.52
CA ASP A 66 2.48 6.21 -1.06
C ASP A 66 3.65 5.85 -0.13
N ARG A 67 4.71 5.23 -0.66
CA ARG A 67 5.91 4.93 0.11
C ARG A 67 6.66 6.22 0.46
N ARG A 68 7.52 6.17 1.49
CA ARG A 68 8.40 7.31 1.85
C ARG A 68 9.10 7.89 0.61
N GLY A 69 9.09 9.21 0.48
CA GLY A 69 9.67 9.95 -0.64
C GLY A 69 8.90 9.90 -1.97
N PHE A 70 7.71 9.30 -2.01
CA PHE A 70 6.87 9.23 -3.20
C PHE A 70 5.48 9.82 -2.96
N GLY A 71 4.82 10.24 -4.03
CA GLY A 71 3.45 10.74 -4.00
C GLY A 71 3.28 11.89 -3.00
N ALA A 72 2.36 11.71 -2.05
CA ALA A 72 2.07 12.68 -1.00
C ALA A 72 2.60 12.25 0.39
N SER A 73 3.49 11.25 0.44
CA SER A 73 4.26 10.92 1.65
C SER A 73 5.47 11.84 1.78
N ASP A 74 5.86 12.12 3.02
CA ASP A 74 7.08 12.86 3.33
C ASP A 74 8.32 12.04 2.93
N ASP A 75 9.43 12.77 2.75
CA ASP A 75 10.75 12.22 2.46
C ASP A 75 11.56 12.01 3.77
N GLY A 76 12.45 11.03 3.77
CA GLY A 76 13.35 10.71 4.87
C GLY A 76 14.80 11.11 4.57
N PRO A 77 15.64 11.33 5.60
CA PRO A 77 17.04 11.68 5.40
C PRO A 77 17.89 10.52 4.85
N ASP A 78 17.49 9.28 5.14
CA ASP A 78 18.19 8.05 4.78
C ASP A 78 17.19 7.00 4.25
N TYR A 79 17.70 6.06 3.44
CA TYR A 79 16.92 4.98 2.84
C TYR A 79 17.59 3.63 3.04
N SER A 80 16.86 2.72 3.69
CA SER A 80 17.15 1.29 3.69
C SER A 80 15.90 0.48 3.33
N ILE A 81 16.10 -0.77 2.93
CA ILE A 81 14.97 -1.67 2.67
C ILE A 81 14.24 -2.03 3.99
N GLU A 82 14.96 -2.04 5.11
CA GLU A 82 14.40 -2.25 6.44
C GLU A 82 13.46 -1.13 6.87
N ASP A 83 13.75 0.12 6.48
CA ASP A 83 12.86 1.25 6.70
C ASP A 83 11.54 1.09 5.92
N ASP A 84 11.63 0.66 4.66
CA ASP A 84 10.45 0.31 3.86
C ASP A 84 9.63 -0.84 4.49
N PHE A 85 10.27 -1.82 5.14
CA PHE A 85 9.55 -2.86 5.87
C PHE A 85 8.79 -2.29 7.07
N GLY A 86 9.42 -1.38 7.80
CA GLY A 86 8.82 -0.65 8.91
C GLY A 86 7.60 0.16 8.48
N ASP A 87 7.70 0.88 7.36
CA ASP A 87 6.61 1.66 6.77
C ASP A 87 5.39 0.80 6.43
N VAL A 88 5.62 -0.27 5.67
CA VAL A 88 4.55 -1.17 5.28
C VAL A 88 3.89 -1.78 6.52
N SER A 89 4.68 -2.18 7.52
CA SER A 89 4.14 -2.71 8.78
C SER A 89 3.29 -1.67 9.55
N ALA A 90 3.72 -0.41 9.58
CA ALA A 90 2.95 0.67 10.21
C ALA A 90 1.61 0.90 9.49
N VAL A 91 1.62 0.95 8.16
CA VAL A 91 0.40 1.07 7.34
C VAL A 91 -0.55 -0.10 7.57
N VAL A 92 -0.03 -1.34 7.56
CA VAL A 92 -0.84 -2.54 7.84
C VAL A 92 -1.47 -2.49 9.23
N THR A 93 -0.72 -2.08 10.24
CA THR A 93 -1.22 -1.95 11.63
C THR A 93 -2.37 -0.95 11.69
N GLU A 94 -2.19 0.22 11.10
CA GLU A 94 -3.19 1.28 11.11
C GLU A 94 -4.46 0.87 10.33
N VAL A 95 -4.30 0.23 9.18
CA VAL A 95 -5.44 -0.27 8.39
C VAL A 95 -6.18 -1.38 9.13
N SER A 96 -5.47 -2.34 9.76
CA SER A 96 -6.10 -3.38 10.59
C SER A 96 -6.89 -2.77 11.74
N ALA A 97 -6.30 -1.79 12.45
CA ALA A 97 -6.98 -1.10 13.55
C ALA A 97 -8.26 -0.37 13.10
N ARG A 98 -8.24 0.28 11.93
CA ARG A 98 -9.40 0.99 11.35
C ARG A 98 -10.52 0.06 10.90
N THR A 99 -10.16 -1.12 10.41
CA THR A 99 -11.12 -2.03 9.76
C THR A 99 -11.51 -3.23 10.63
N GLY A 100 -10.81 -3.44 11.75
CA GLY A 100 -11.11 -4.48 12.73
C GLY A 100 -10.76 -5.89 12.27
N GLY A 101 -9.84 -6.04 11.31
CA GLY A 101 -9.49 -7.35 10.77
C GLY A 101 -8.17 -7.39 10.01
N LYS A 102 -7.71 -8.62 9.76
CA LYS A 102 -6.49 -8.87 8.99
C LYS A 102 -6.57 -8.32 7.57
N VAL A 103 -5.44 -7.85 7.07
CA VAL A 103 -5.33 -7.25 5.74
C VAL A 103 -4.82 -8.24 4.69
N VAL A 104 -5.30 -8.07 3.47
CA VAL A 104 -4.58 -8.56 2.29
C VAL A 104 -3.50 -7.53 1.97
N LEU A 105 -2.25 -7.94 1.85
CA LEU A 105 -1.15 -7.07 1.48
C LEU A 105 -0.67 -7.45 0.08
N TRP A 106 -0.69 -6.50 -0.86
CA TRP A 106 -0.26 -6.70 -2.23
C TRP A 106 0.84 -5.70 -2.60
N GLY A 107 2.03 -6.19 -2.92
CA GLY A 107 3.11 -5.39 -3.50
C GLY A 107 3.42 -5.75 -4.95
N HIS A 108 3.87 -4.74 -5.72
CA HIS A 108 4.38 -4.91 -7.10
C HIS A 108 5.86 -4.50 -7.19
N SER A 109 6.68 -5.28 -7.91
CA SER A 109 8.09 -4.98 -8.17
C SER A 109 8.87 -4.73 -6.87
N TYR A 110 9.57 -3.60 -6.73
CA TYR A 110 10.25 -3.23 -5.48
C TYR A 110 9.29 -3.16 -4.28
N GLY A 111 8.05 -2.73 -4.49
CA GLY A 111 6.99 -2.77 -3.47
C GLY A 111 6.62 -4.18 -3.01
N ALA A 112 6.84 -5.21 -3.84
CA ALA A 112 6.67 -6.60 -3.43
C ALA A 112 7.75 -7.03 -2.42
N ASN A 113 9.00 -6.58 -2.58
CA ASN A 113 10.05 -6.84 -1.60
C ASN A 113 9.72 -6.16 -0.25
N CYS A 114 9.25 -4.92 -0.30
CA CYS A 114 8.82 -4.16 0.88
C CYS A 114 7.62 -4.82 1.57
N ALA A 115 6.64 -5.26 0.79
CA ALA A 115 5.48 -6.01 1.29
C ALA A 115 5.89 -7.32 1.98
N MET A 116 6.86 -8.05 1.42
CA MET A 116 7.38 -9.27 2.01
C MET A 116 8.02 -9.04 3.37
N GLY A 117 8.92 -8.04 3.49
CA GLY A 117 9.55 -7.72 4.77
C GLY A 117 8.57 -7.13 5.78
N GLY A 118 7.68 -6.23 5.35
CA GLY A 118 6.62 -5.69 6.21
C GLY A 118 5.68 -6.77 6.75
N ALA A 119 5.33 -7.76 5.92
CA ALA A 119 4.54 -8.92 6.37
C ALA A 119 5.28 -9.79 7.39
N ALA A 120 6.60 -9.94 7.28
CA ALA A 120 7.40 -10.66 8.26
C ALA A 120 7.42 -9.98 9.65
N LEU A 121 7.19 -8.66 9.69
CA LEU A 121 7.12 -7.87 10.91
C LEU A 121 5.71 -7.76 11.50
N ASN A 122 4.67 -8.22 10.79
CA ASN A 122 3.28 -7.89 11.14
C ASN A 122 2.31 -9.08 11.03
N SER A 123 1.79 -9.54 12.17
CA SER A 123 0.82 -10.65 12.24
C SER A 123 -0.58 -10.32 11.71
N GLU A 124 -0.88 -9.04 11.48
CA GLU A 124 -2.15 -8.57 10.92
C GLU A 124 -2.28 -8.83 9.41
N VAL A 125 -1.19 -9.21 8.74
CA VAL A 125 -1.27 -9.70 7.36
C VAL A 125 -1.93 -11.08 7.34
N GLY A 126 -3.09 -11.17 6.68
CA GLY A 126 -3.82 -12.42 6.48
C GLY A 126 -3.42 -13.14 5.20
N HIS A 127 -3.13 -12.38 4.15
CA HIS A 127 -2.69 -12.89 2.84
C HIS A 127 -1.65 -11.93 2.25
N LEU A 128 -0.64 -12.50 1.57
CA LEU A 128 0.42 -11.74 0.90
C LEU A 128 0.40 -12.07 -0.59
N ILE A 129 0.32 -11.03 -1.43
CA ILE A 129 0.38 -11.11 -2.89
C ILE A 129 1.64 -10.40 -3.35
N LEU A 130 2.53 -11.14 -4.02
CA LEU A 130 3.77 -10.61 -4.58
C LEU A 130 3.67 -10.66 -6.11
N TYR A 131 3.55 -9.50 -6.74
CA TYR A 131 3.48 -9.41 -8.20
C TYR A 131 4.80 -8.93 -8.79
N GLU A 132 5.43 -9.80 -9.59
CA GLU A 132 6.74 -9.57 -10.22
C GLU A 132 7.81 -9.03 -9.25
N PRO A 133 8.05 -9.68 -8.08
CA PRO A 133 9.03 -9.19 -7.12
C PRO A 133 10.41 -9.13 -7.76
N SER A 134 11.16 -8.06 -7.49
CA SER A 134 12.57 -7.98 -7.84
C SER A 134 13.38 -8.82 -6.84
N LEU A 135 13.19 -10.15 -6.91
CA LEU A 135 13.99 -11.08 -6.14
C LEU A 135 15.42 -10.96 -6.64
N GLY A 136 16.30 -10.42 -5.80
CA GLY A 136 17.74 -10.49 -6.00
C GLY A 136 18.16 -11.96 -5.98
N LEU A 137 18.07 -12.62 -7.12
CA LEU A 137 18.74 -13.90 -7.36
C LEU A 137 20.22 -13.58 -7.58
N SER A 138 20.93 -13.31 -6.49
CA SER A 138 22.40 -13.33 -6.44
C SER A 138 22.85 -14.41 -5.48
#